data_AF-A0AAW4W1E0-F1
#
_entry.id   AF-A0AAW4W1E0-F1
#
_cell.length_a   1.000
_cell.length_b   1.000
_cell.length_c   1.000
_cell.angle_alpha   90.00
_cell.angle_beta   90.00
_cell.angle_gamma   90.00
#
_symmetry.space_group_name_H-M   'P 1'
#
loop_
_entity.id
_entity.type
_entity.pdbx_description
1 polymer ?
#
loop_
_entity_poly.entity_id
_entity_poly.type
_entity_poly.pdbx_seq_one_letter_code
_entity_poly.pdbx_strand_id
1 'polypeptide(L)'
;MSGSFRAGEEKERPGVYRRHVNAGGSDVAGAAENVGLAVVSGTWGPLNKPVITEGSDDVASIIGGGKGANVITQMRIGGANTIVVVRVGSGGTQASITLKDDADADVVTLTTLYPTSRAFTVTIKESLEDDTQKMAIIQEGTKDLETVTFAAGSAEVAGIIAAFTNSAYVKAVKKADGSGKLKTISQSKFTGGTDPTVNTEAYDAGFEASEEETWDGVAVDSEEPAVHMLLYTFINRKFEEGMYPYACVGEPKSVAIDTRIQHAAAFNDYKMHYVLNSWVGTDGVVYEGYLAAARIMGMIIAVASNSTLTHAVITGAASLNESLKNAVIKKALKAGCLVLSLSKSRQVWIDKAINTLTVLSADQDKGWKKIRRMKTRFELEDRVDATIENLGTSLDNDDDGRATVISAITDVMDAMVGEKKISPGGTVELDASNPPKGDSAWFNISPDDIDSMEIFYLTYRYRFAPEEEEE
;
A
#
# COMPACT_ATOMS: atom_id res chain seq x y z
N MET A 1 52.12 -32.20 -7.77
CA MET A 1 51.28 -31.67 -8.87
C MET A 1 50.34 -30.60 -8.32
N SER A 2 49.77 -29.70 -9.12
CA SER A 2 48.74 -28.76 -8.65
C SER A 2 47.38 -29.08 -9.29
N GLY A 3 46.29 -28.97 -8.52
CA GLY A 3 44.96 -29.34 -9.01
C GLY A 3 43.82 -28.89 -8.09
N SER A 4 42.62 -29.42 -8.30
CA SER A 4 41.45 -29.19 -7.44
C SER A 4 40.99 -30.49 -6.75
N PHE A 5 40.20 -30.36 -5.68
CA PHE A 5 39.61 -31.48 -4.95
C PHE A 5 38.15 -31.21 -4.58
N ARG A 6 37.36 -32.26 -4.39
CA ARG A 6 35.97 -32.19 -3.89
C ARG A 6 35.90 -32.47 -2.38
N ALA A 7 34.81 -32.08 -1.72
CA ALA A 7 34.61 -32.39 -0.31
C ALA A 7 34.62 -33.91 -0.10
N GLY A 8 35.36 -34.39 0.90
CA GLY A 8 35.54 -35.82 1.19
C GLY A 8 36.50 -36.58 0.26
N GLU A 9 37.11 -35.93 -0.73
CA GLU A 9 38.03 -36.59 -1.67
C GLU A 9 39.49 -36.55 -1.17
N GLU A 10 40.13 -37.72 -1.08
CA GLU A 10 41.58 -37.84 -0.84
C GLU A 10 42.35 -38.06 -2.15
N LYS A 11 43.46 -37.33 -2.34
CA LYS A 11 44.29 -37.43 -3.54
C LYS A 11 45.50 -38.33 -3.28
N GLU A 12 45.68 -39.32 -4.14
CA GLU A 12 46.77 -40.31 -4.03
C GLU A 12 48.16 -39.76 -4.37
N ARG A 13 48.25 -38.62 -5.09
CA ARG A 13 49.53 -38.05 -5.54
C ARG A 13 49.93 -36.83 -4.69
N PRO A 14 51.19 -36.72 -4.24
CA PRO A 14 51.68 -35.53 -3.54
C PRO A 14 51.57 -34.25 -4.39
N GLY A 15 50.98 -33.20 -3.83
CA GLY A 15 50.66 -31.99 -4.57
C GLY A 15 49.94 -30.89 -3.78
N VAL A 16 49.69 -29.76 -4.43
CA VAL A 16 48.93 -28.62 -3.89
C VAL A 16 47.55 -28.61 -4.55
N TYR A 17 46.50 -28.87 -3.77
CA TYR A 17 45.12 -28.94 -4.28
C TYR A 17 44.28 -27.80 -3.71
N ARG A 18 43.42 -27.21 -4.54
CA ARG A 18 42.60 -26.04 -4.16
C ARG A 18 41.13 -26.34 -4.39
N ARG A 19 40.26 -25.96 -3.46
CA ARG A 19 38.81 -25.94 -3.64
C ARG A 19 38.35 -24.51 -3.40
N HIS A 20 37.59 -23.97 -4.33
CA HIS A 20 36.86 -22.73 -4.12
C HIS A 20 35.47 -23.10 -3.64
N VAL A 21 35.06 -22.50 -2.53
CA VAL A 21 33.70 -22.52 -2.01
C VAL A 21 33.20 -21.10 -1.95
N ASN A 22 31.90 -20.89 -2.11
CA ASN A 22 31.32 -19.62 -1.71
C ASN A 22 31.53 -19.47 -0.20
N ALA A 23 32.29 -18.45 0.21
CA ALA A 23 32.54 -18.10 1.61
C ALA A 23 31.81 -16.80 2.01
N GLY A 24 30.95 -16.28 1.13
CA GLY A 24 30.18 -15.05 1.32
C GLY A 24 28.81 -15.28 1.96
N GLY A 25 28.43 -16.52 2.29
CA GLY A 25 27.10 -16.87 2.77
C GLY A 25 26.05 -16.92 1.65
N SER A 26 24.80 -17.16 2.03
CA SER A 26 23.62 -16.95 1.19
C SER A 26 23.28 -15.47 1.13
N ASP A 27 22.77 -14.99 -0.01
CA ASP A 27 22.18 -13.65 -0.07
C ASP A 27 20.99 -13.60 0.90
N VAL A 28 21.11 -12.77 1.95
CA VAL A 28 20.06 -12.58 2.94
C VAL A 28 19.03 -11.62 2.37
N ALA A 29 17.75 -11.97 2.48
CA ALA A 29 16.67 -11.11 2.04
C ALA A 29 16.73 -9.75 2.77
N GLY A 30 16.57 -8.67 2.00
CA GLY A 30 16.58 -7.31 2.50
C GLY A 30 15.33 -6.96 3.31
N ALA A 31 15.20 -5.69 3.71
CA ALA A 31 13.97 -5.22 4.34
C ALA A 31 12.79 -5.35 3.39
N ALA A 32 11.62 -5.70 3.95
CA ALA A 32 10.37 -5.77 3.21
C ALA A 32 10.12 -4.45 2.47
N GLU A 33 9.57 -4.58 1.26
CA GLU A 33 9.10 -3.43 0.51
C GLU A 33 7.95 -2.75 1.31
N ASN A 34 7.71 -1.46 1.08
CA ASN A 34 6.68 -0.71 1.81
C ASN A 34 5.62 -0.24 0.81
N VAL A 35 4.98 -1.20 0.17
CA VAL A 35 4.03 -1.03 -0.93
C VAL A 35 2.60 -1.02 -0.39
N GLY A 36 1.89 0.08 -0.65
CA GLY A 36 0.48 0.20 -0.32
C GLY A 36 -0.42 -0.39 -1.40
N LEU A 37 -1.62 -0.82 -1.01
CA LEU A 37 -2.72 -1.14 -1.91
C LEU A 37 -3.89 -0.20 -1.61
N ALA A 38 -4.40 0.46 -2.66
CA ALA A 38 -5.61 1.26 -2.63
C ALA A 38 -6.68 0.62 -3.52
N VAL A 39 -7.67 -0.04 -2.91
CA VAL A 39 -8.85 -0.58 -3.62
C VAL A 39 -9.98 0.42 -3.46
N VAL A 40 -10.22 1.23 -4.49
CA VAL A 40 -10.94 2.50 -4.32
C VAL A 40 -11.79 2.91 -5.53
N SER A 41 -12.80 3.75 -5.29
CA SER A 41 -13.56 4.40 -6.37
C SER A 41 -12.76 5.49 -7.07
N GLY A 42 -13.15 5.81 -8.31
CA GLY A 42 -12.52 6.89 -9.07
C GLY A 42 -13.30 7.29 -10.30
N THR A 43 -12.93 8.43 -10.88
CA THR A 43 -13.59 8.99 -12.07
C THR A 43 -12.83 8.74 -13.37
N TRP A 44 -11.69 8.06 -13.33
CA TRP A 44 -10.85 7.73 -14.49
C TRP A 44 -10.06 6.44 -14.25
N GLY A 45 -9.54 5.82 -15.32
CA GLY A 45 -8.69 4.62 -15.24
C GLY A 45 -9.42 3.31 -15.55
N PRO A 46 -8.69 2.21 -15.80
CA PRO A 46 -9.26 0.90 -16.06
C PRO A 46 -9.97 0.36 -14.80
N LEU A 47 -11.10 -0.32 -14.97
CA LEU A 47 -11.80 -0.98 -13.85
C LEU A 47 -11.18 -2.33 -13.54
N ASN A 48 -11.06 -2.65 -12.25
CA ASN A 48 -10.58 -3.93 -11.73
C ASN A 48 -9.28 -4.39 -12.38
N LYS A 49 -8.37 -3.44 -12.58
CA LYS A 49 -7.02 -3.70 -13.07
C LYS A 49 -6.03 -2.93 -12.20
N PRO A 50 -5.02 -3.59 -11.64
CA PRO A 50 -4.02 -2.89 -10.85
C PRO A 50 -3.19 -1.93 -11.72
N VAL A 51 -2.90 -0.77 -11.15
CA VAL A 51 -2.00 0.23 -11.71
C VAL A 51 -1.07 0.68 -10.59
N ILE A 52 0.23 0.51 -10.79
CA ILE A 52 1.25 0.97 -9.84
C ILE A 52 1.42 2.48 -10.01
N THR A 53 1.52 3.17 -8.87
CA THR A 53 1.87 4.58 -8.83
C THR A 53 2.98 4.87 -7.85
N GLU A 54 3.86 5.80 -8.21
CA GLU A 54 4.96 6.29 -7.40
C GLU A 54 4.74 7.73 -6.95
N GLY A 55 5.60 8.22 -6.05
CA GLY A 55 5.43 9.50 -5.37
C GLY A 55 5.28 10.73 -6.28
N SER A 56 5.88 10.71 -7.48
CA SER A 56 5.83 11.83 -8.44
C SER A 56 4.62 11.83 -9.37
N ASP A 57 3.85 10.75 -9.42
CA ASP A 57 2.79 10.62 -10.41
C ASP A 57 1.58 11.50 -10.07
N ASP A 58 0.97 12.07 -11.12
CA ASP A 58 -0.31 12.77 -11.01
C ASP A 58 -1.43 11.73 -10.80
N VAL A 59 -1.95 11.64 -9.58
CA VAL A 59 -3.07 10.76 -9.19
C VAL A 59 -4.29 10.96 -10.11
N ALA A 60 -4.53 12.18 -10.57
CA ALA A 60 -5.65 12.48 -11.45
C ALA A 60 -5.51 11.86 -12.85
N SER A 61 -4.27 11.56 -13.29
CA SER A 61 -4.03 10.85 -14.55
C SER A 61 -4.30 9.34 -14.43
N ILE A 62 -4.24 8.80 -13.21
CA ILE A 62 -4.41 7.38 -12.91
C ILE A 62 -5.88 7.05 -12.64
N ILE A 63 -6.44 7.64 -11.59
CA ILE A 63 -7.79 7.30 -11.09
C ILE A 63 -8.79 8.46 -11.16
N GLY A 64 -8.33 9.64 -11.60
CA GLY A 64 -9.14 10.84 -11.64
C GLY A 64 -9.32 11.45 -10.25
N GLY A 65 -10.52 11.93 -9.94
CA GLY A 65 -10.84 12.56 -8.67
C GLY A 65 -11.67 11.68 -7.74
N GLY A 66 -12.18 12.28 -6.67
CA GLY A 66 -13.11 11.64 -5.75
C GLY A 66 -12.46 10.99 -4.54
N LYS A 67 -13.18 10.07 -3.90
CA LYS A 67 -12.76 9.48 -2.62
C LYS A 67 -11.48 8.65 -2.74
N GLY A 68 -11.31 7.86 -3.81
CA GLY A 68 -10.09 7.08 -4.02
C GLY A 68 -8.84 7.92 -4.25
N ALA A 69 -8.95 9.02 -5.00
CA ALA A 69 -7.85 9.96 -5.16
C ALA A 69 -7.40 10.54 -3.80
N ASN A 70 -8.36 10.80 -2.89
CA ASN A 70 -8.06 11.24 -1.54
C ASN A 70 -7.36 10.14 -0.72
N VAL A 71 -7.77 8.87 -0.82
CA VAL A 71 -7.09 7.74 -0.15
C VAL A 71 -5.62 7.68 -0.55
N ILE A 72 -5.34 7.66 -1.85
CA ILE A 72 -3.96 7.60 -2.38
C ILE A 72 -3.14 8.79 -1.86
N THR A 73 -3.73 9.99 -1.91
CA THR A 73 -3.10 11.22 -1.39
C THR A 73 -2.80 11.09 0.11
N GLN A 74 -3.72 10.57 0.91
CA GLN A 74 -3.50 10.41 2.35
C GLN A 74 -2.46 9.34 2.67
N MET A 75 -2.44 8.22 1.93
CA MET A 75 -1.40 7.21 2.06
C MET A 75 -0.01 7.79 1.76
N ARG A 76 0.12 8.60 0.70
CA ARG A 76 1.38 9.28 0.36
C ARG A 76 1.84 10.25 1.44
N ILE A 77 0.94 11.07 1.99
CA ILE A 77 1.31 11.97 3.09
C ILE A 77 1.65 11.18 4.36
N GLY A 78 1.07 9.99 4.54
CA GLY A 78 1.46 9.04 5.58
C GLY A 78 2.86 8.44 5.37
N GLY A 79 3.39 8.49 4.15
CA GLY A 79 4.75 8.06 3.78
C GLY A 79 4.80 6.87 2.81
N ALA A 80 3.67 6.35 2.35
CA ALA A 80 3.64 5.27 1.36
C ALA A 80 3.97 5.82 -0.03
N ASN A 81 5.11 5.43 -0.61
CA ASN A 81 5.59 5.97 -1.88
C ASN A 81 5.08 5.17 -3.09
N THR A 82 5.20 3.85 -3.02
CA THR A 82 4.70 2.93 -4.05
C THR A 82 3.32 2.45 -3.63
N ILE A 83 2.32 2.66 -4.48
CA ILE A 83 0.94 2.26 -4.22
C ILE A 83 0.40 1.52 -5.44
N VAL A 84 -0.05 0.28 -5.25
CA VAL A 84 -0.91 -0.42 -6.21
C VAL A 84 -2.30 0.16 -6.09
N VAL A 85 -2.89 0.61 -7.19
CA VAL A 85 -4.22 1.21 -7.24
C VAL A 85 -5.14 0.32 -8.05
N VAL A 86 -6.26 -0.09 -7.46
CA VAL A 86 -7.33 -0.80 -8.16
C VAL A 86 -8.60 0.05 -8.14
N ARG A 87 -9.02 0.53 -9.31
CA ARG A 87 -10.28 1.25 -9.47
C ARG A 87 -11.43 0.25 -9.46
N VAL A 88 -12.28 0.34 -8.44
CA VAL A 88 -13.47 -0.50 -8.34
C VAL A 88 -14.68 0.14 -9.01
N GLY A 89 -15.58 -0.72 -9.47
CA GLY A 89 -16.91 -0.34 -9.93
C GLY A 89 -17.42 -1.25 -11.04
N SER A 90 -18.72 -1.14 -11.31
CA SER A 90 -19.39 -1.84 -12.40
C SER A 90 -20.19 -0.88 -13.27
N GLY A 91 -20.23 -1.15 -14.56
CA GLY A 91 -20.92 -0.31 -15.54
C GLY A 91 -20.26 1.06 -15.74
N GLY A 92 -21.09 2.11 -15.80
CA GLY A 92 -20.69 3.43 -16.28
C GLY A 92 -20.66 3.51 -17.80
N THR A 93 -20.55 4.73 -18.33
CA THR A 93 -20.52 4.98 -19.77
C THR A 93 -19.35 5.86 -20.15
N GLN A 94 -18.72 5.55 -21.29
CA GLN A 94 -17.71 6.41 -21.90
C GLN A 94 -18.38 7.66 -22.46
N ALA A 95 -17.73 8.82 -22.31
CA ALA A 95 -18.19 10.05 -22.93
C ALA A 95 -17.79 10.06 -24.41
N SER A 96 -18.61 10.65 -25.29
CA SER A 96 -18.29 10.74 -26.72
C SER A 96 -18.65 12.07 -27.35
N ILE A 97 -17.97 12.39 -28.45
CA ILE A 97 -18.30 13.49 -29.36
C ILE A 97 -18.11 13.04 -30.81
N THR A 98 -19.05 13.43 -31.67
CA THR A 98 -18.92 13.25 -33.12
C THR A 98 -18.39 14.54 -33.76
N LEU A 99 -17.21 14.43 -34.36
CA LEU A 99 -16.56 15.47 -35.14
C LEU A 99 -17.16 15.53 -36.54
N LYS A 100 -17.26 16.75 -37.06
CA LYS A 100 -17.79 17.04 -38.38
C LYS A 100 -16.71 17.54 -39.32
N ASP A 101 -16.92 17.30 -40.61
CA ASP A 101 -16.14 17.96 -41.66
C ASP A 101 -16.62 19.40 -41.91
N ASP A 102 -15.91 20.12 -42.77
CA ASP A 102 -16.25 21.48 -43.19
C ASP A 102 -17.57 21.58 -43.99
N ALA A 103 -18.14 20.44 -44.40
CA ALA A 103 -19.45 20.31 -45.05
C ALA A 103 -20.56 19.87 -44.07
N ASP A 104 -20.30 19.89 -42.76
CA ASP A 104 -21.21 19.51 -41.68
C ASP A 104 -21.64 18.03 -41.63
N ALA A 105 -20.93 17.15 -42.34
CA ALA A 105 -21.10 15.70 -42.26
C ALA A 105 -20.32 15.10 -41.08
N ASP A 106 -20.91 14.13 -40.39
CA ASP A 106 -20.25 13.43 -39.28
C ASP A 106 -19.16 12.47 -39.80
N VAL A 107 -17.89 12.67 -39.42
CA VAL A 107 -16.75 11.94 -40.00
C VAL A 107 -15.95 11.11 -39.00
N VAL A 108 -15.80 11.55 -37.75
CA VAL A 108 -15.03 10.85 -36.72
C VAL A 108 -15.78 10.89 -35.39
N THR A 109 -15.81 9.80 -34.65
CA THR A 109 -16.27 9.79 -33.25
C THR A 109 -15.09 9.62 -32.33
N LEU A 110 -14.92 10.56 -31.39
CA LEU A 110 -14.00 10.42 -30.28
C LEU A 110 -14.79 9.88 -29.08
N THR A 111 -14.26 8.84 -28.43
CA THR A 111 -14.86 8.23 -27.22
C THR A 111 -13.79 8.15 -26.14
N THR A 112 -14.10 8.48 -24.89
CA THR A 112 -13.13 8.34 -23.79
C THR A 112 -12.71 6.88 -23.61
N LEU A 113 -11.45 6.63 -23.22
CA LEU A 113 -10.98 5.25 -23.00
C LEU A 113 -11.73 4.55 -21.86
N TYR A 114 -12.12 5.28 -20.83
CA TYR A 114 -12.77 4.71 -19.65
C TYR A 114 -14.13 5.35 -19.39
N PRO A 115 -15.05 4.64 -18.72
CA PRO A 115 -16.25 5.23 -18.14
C PRO A 115 -15.90 6.37 -17.19
N THR A 116 -16.55 7.52 -17.39
CA THR A 116 -16.18 8.75 -16.68
C THR A 116 -17.28 9.80 -16.73
N SER A 117 -17.50 10.51 -15.63
CA SER A 117 -18.31 11.73 -15.59
C SER A 117 -17.50 13.01 -15.84
N ARG A 118 -16.19 12.89 -16.10
CA ARG A 118 -15.30 14.03 -16.31
C ARG A 118 -15.72 14.86 -17.52
N ALA A 119 -15.58 16.18 -17.42
CA ALA A 119 -16.08 17.13 -18.41
C ALA A 119 -15.05 17.37 -19.53
N PHE A 120 -14.78 16.33 -20.32
CA PHE A 120 -13.87 16.39 -21.47
C PHE A 120 -14.39 17.33 -22.56
N THR A 121 -13.47 18.07 -23.17
CA THR A 121 -13.69 18.89 -24.35
C THR A 121 -12.62 18.65 -25.41
N VAL A 122 -12.94 18.93 -26.66
CA VAL A 122 -11.99 18.91 -27.77
C VAL A 122 -11.95 20.25 -28.47
N THR A 123 -10.75 20.66 -28.85
CA THR A 123 -10.46 21.83 -29.70
C THR A 123 -9.73 21.34 -30.94
N ILE A 124 -10.15 21.79 -32.12
CA ILE A 124 -9.50 21.50 -33.41
C ILE A 124 -9.19 22.83 -34.09
N LYS A 125 -7.91 23.10 -34.33
CA LYS A 125 -7.45 24.34 -34.94
C LYS A 125 -6.20 24.12 -35.79
N GLU A 126 -5.93 25.04 -36.69
CA GLU A 126 -4.63 25.13 -37.36
C GLU A 126 -3.52 25.35 -36.32
N SER A 127 -2.35 24.78 -36.56
CA SER A 127 -1.17 25.08 -35.77
C SER A 127 -0.73 26.53 -36.01
N LEU A 128 -0.30 27.21 -34.94
CA LEU A 128 0.25 28.56 -35.04
C LEU A 128 1.73 28.57 -35.40
N GLU A 129 2.39 27.42 -35.30
CA GLU A 129 3.83 27.26 -35.54
C GLU A 129 4.14 26.70 -36.93
N ASP A 130 3.20 25.92 -37.50
CA ASP A 130 3.35 25.25 -38.80
C ASP A 130 1.98 25.20 -39.51
N ASP A 131 1.82 25.99 -40.57
CA ASP A 131 0.58 26.07 -41.35
C ASP A 131 0.27 24.81 -42.17
N THR A 132 1.18 23.83 -42.19
CA THR A 132 0.95 22.51 -42.77
C THR A 132 0.32 21.51 -41.79
N GLN A 133 0.10 21.92 -40.53
CA GLN A 133 -0.40 21.06 -39.45
C GLN A 133 -1.68 21.61 -38.82
N LYS A 134 -2.59 20.70 -38.48
CA LYS A 134 -3.66 20.93 -37.50
C LYS A 134 -3.33 20.29 -36.17
N MET A 135 -3.94 20.81 -35.12
CA MET A 135 -3.85 20.30 -33.76
C MET A 135 -5.23 19.92 -33.26
N ALA A 136 -5.32 18.78 -32.59
CA ALA A 136 -6.46 18.42 -31.75
C ALA A 136 -6.02 18.39 -30.29
N ILE A 137 -6.73 19.14 -29.44
CA ILE A 137 -6.42 19.29 -28.02
C ILE A 137 -7.58 18.74 -27.22
N ILE A 138 -7.32 17.73 -26.40
CA ILE A 138 -8.23 17.19 -25.40
C ILE A 138 -8.02 17.96 -24.10
N GLN A 139 -9.10 18.52 -23.54
CA GLN A 139 -9.03 19.44 -22.41
C GLN A 139 -10.07 19.13 -21.35
N GLU A 140 -9.76 19.45 -20.10
CA GLU A 140 -10.70 19.48 -18.99
C GLU A 140 -10.68 20.88 -18.36
N GLY A 141 -11.77 21.63 -18.55
CA GLY A 141 -11.79 23.06 -18.23
C GLY A 141 -10.76 23.83 -19.07
N THR A 142 -9.72 24.34 -18.42
CA THR A 142 -8.60 25.05 -19.07
C THR A 142 -7.31 24.23 -19.08
N LYS A 143 -7.31 23.01 -18.53
CA LYS A 143 -6.14 22.13 -18.52
C LYS A 143 -6.10 21.33 -19.82
N ASP A 144 -5.01 21.48 -20.57
CA ASP A 144 -4.71 20.60 -21.69
C ASP A 144 -4.29 19.23 -21.13
N LEU A 145 -5.03 18.19 -21.49
CA LEU A 145 -4.76 16.82 -21.08
C LEU A 145 -3.87 16.11 -22.09
N GLU A 146 -4.15 16.33 -23.37
CA GLU A 146 -3.38 15.75 -24.47
C GLU A 146 -3.52 16.62 -25.72
N THR A 147 -2.41 16.81 -26.43
CA THR A 147 -2.35 17.54 -27.69
C THR A 147 -1.72 16.64 -28.73
N VAL A 148 -2.41 16.44 -29.85
CA VAL A 148 -1.89 15.71 -31.01
C VAL A 148 -1.89 16.60 -32.24
N THR A 149 -0.96 16.35 -33.15
CA THR A 149 -0.85 17.07 -34.43
C THR A 149 -1.02 16.12 -35.61
N PHE A 150 -1.56 16.62 -36.71
CA PHE A 150 -1.74 15.88 -37.95
C PHE A 150 -1.72 16.83 -39.15
N ALA A 151 -1.32 16.32 -40.32
CA ALA A 151 -1.22 17.12 -41.53
C ALA A 151 -2.56 17.75 -41.92
N ALA A 152 -2.55 19.06 -42.21
CA ALA A 152 -3.70 19.78 -42.74
C ALA A 152 -3.92 19.43 -44.22
N GLY A 153 -5.17 19.41 -44.68
CA GLY A 153 -5.51 19.13 -46.09
C GLY A 153 -6.63 18.10 -46.26
N SER A 154 -6.61 17.34 -47.35
CA SER A 154 -7.72 16.44 -47.72
C SER A 154 -7.73 15.08 -47.00
N ALA A 155 -6.79 14.83 -46.09
CA ALA A 155 -6.63 13.55 -45.39
C ALA A 155 -6.71 13.69 -43.85
N GLU A 156 -7.30 14.78 -43.34
CA GLU A 156 -7.35 15.10 -41.92
C GLU A 156 -8.12 14.04 -41.11
N VAL A 157 -9.15 13.43 -41.70
CA VAL A 157 -9.91 12.33 -41.07
C VAL A 157 -9.01 11.13 -40.75
N ALA A 158 -8.13 10.73 -41.69
CA ALA A 158 -7.17 9.67 -41.44
C ALA A 158 -6.07 10.12 -40.48
N GLY A 159 -5.64 11.39 -40.60
CA GLY A 159 -4.61 12.00 -39.76
C GLY A 159 -4.98 12.00 -38.28
N ILE A 160 -6.18 12.50 -37.91
CA ILE A 160 -6.60 12.56 -36.50
C ILE A 160 -6.77 11.17 -35.88
N ILE A 161 -7.21 10.17 -36.67
CA ILE A 161 -7.34 8.79 -36.19
C ILE A 161 -5.96 8.21 -35.90
N ALA A 162 -5.01 8.39 -36.82
CA ALA A 162 -3.63 7.94 -36.63
C ALA A 162 -2.98 8.63 -35.42
N ALA A 163 -3.20 9.93 -35.26
CA ALA A 163 -2.64 10.74 -34.19
C ALA A 163 -3.12 10.29 -32.80
N PHE A 164 -4.38 9.85 -32.66
CA PHE A 164 -4.93 9.34 -31.39
C PHE A 164 -4.78 7.82 -31.20
N THR A 165 -4.00 7.10 -32.01
CA THR A 165 -3.84 5.64 -31.88
C THR A 165 -3.37 5.21 -30.49
N ASN A 166 -2.45 5.97 -29.89
CA ASN A 166 -1.86 5.72 -28.57
C ASN A 166 -2.30 6.76 -27.54
N SER A 167 -3.46 7.38 -27.75
CA SER A 167 -3.98 8.39 -26.83
C SER A 167 -4.17 7.81 -25.43
N ALA A 168 -3.84 8.61 -24.42
CA ALA A 168 -4.11 8.26 -23.03
C ALA A 168 -5.58 8.51 -22.62
N TYR A 169 -6.36 9.21 -23.47
CA TYR A 169 -7.69 9.72 -23.11
C TYR A 169 -8.81 9.29 -24.04
N VAL A 170 -8.59 9.23 -25.35
CA VAL A 170 -9.67 9.02 -26.31
C VAL A 170 -9.32 8.00 -27.39
N LYS A 171 -10.33 7.25 -27.83
CA LYS A 171 -10.27 6.45 -29.04
C LYS A 171 -11.00 7.19 -30.17
N ALA A 172 -10.31 7.36 -31.30
CA ALA A 172 -10.89 7.91 -32.51
C ALA A 172 -11.36 6.79 -33.44
N VAL A 173 -12.61 6.86 -33.90
CA VAL A 173 -13.21 5.88 -34.82
C VAL A 173 -13.79 6.61 -36.03
N LYS A 174 -13.43 6.15 -37.23
CA LYS A 174 -13.97 6.68 -38.49
C LYS A 174 -15.47 6.39 -38.58
N LYS A 175 -16.25 7.39 -38.98
CA LYS A 175 -17.67 7.26 -39.32
C LYS A 175 -17.91 7.41 -40.82
N ALA A 176 -17.22 8.35 -41.47
CA ALA A 176 -17.27 8.57 -42.91
C ALA A 176 -15.99 9.27 -43.39
N ASP A 177 -15.75 9.28 -44.70
CA ASP A 177 -14.68 10.09 -45.31
C ASP A 177 -15.02 11.59 -45.33
N GLY A 178 -16.29 11.93 -45.57
CA GLY A 178 -16.72 13.33 -45.73
C GLY A 178 -15.96 14.06 -46.83
N SER A 179 -15.71 15.36 -46.63
CA SER A 179 -14.86 16.20 -47.48
C SER A 179 -13.36 15.94 -47.31
N GLY A 180 -12.97 15.15 -46.31
CA GLY A 180 -11.58 14.93 -45.91
C GLY A 180 -10.97 16.03 -45.03
N LYS A 181 -11.70 17.14 -44.78
CA LYS A 181 -11.27 18.29 -43.96
C LYS A 181 -12.12 18.44 -42.72
N LEU A 182 -11.51 18.42 -41.54
CA LEU A 182 -12.19 18.60 -40.26
C LEU A 182 -12.57 20.07 -40.05
N LYS A 183 -13.78 20.28 -39.55
CA LYS A 183 -14.25 21.59 -39.11
C LYS A 183 -13.42 22.09 -37.93
N THR A 184 -13.05 23.37 -37.95
CA THR A 184 -12.43 24.03 -36.80
C THR A 184 -13.42 24.03 -35.62
N ILE A 185 -12.93 23.63 -34.45
CA ILE A 185 -13.69 23.58 -33.21
C ILE A 185 -12.94 24.41 -32.18
N SER A 186 -13.55 25.51 -31.71
CA SER A 186 -12.93 26.33 -30.67
C SER A 186 -12.91 25.63 -29.31
N GLN A 187 -14.02 24.95 -28.95
CA GLN A 187 -14.12 24.02 -27.82
C GLN A 187 -15.51 23.34 -27.87
N SER A 188 -15.56 22.02 -27.86
CA SER A 188 -16.83 21.27 -27.81
C SER A 188 -16.80 20.16 -26.77
N LYS A 189 -17.93 19.96 -26.07
CA LYS A 189 -18.05 18.99 -24.97
C LYS A 189 -18.31 17.59 -25.46
N PHE A 190 -17.70 16.61 -24.80
CA PHE A 190 -18.14 15.23 -24.85
C PHE A 190 -19.45 15.09 -24.07
N THR A 191 -20.27 14.10 -24.43
CA THR A 191 -21.58 13.86 -23.83
C THR A 191 -21.77 12.39 -23.48
N GLY A 192 -22.71 12.09 -22.58
CA GLY A 192 -23.13 10.72 -22.26
C GLY A 192 -22.21 9.93 -21.34
N GLY A 193 -21.14 10.54 -20.79
CA GLY A 193 -20.24 9.87 -19.85
C GLY A 193 -20.78 9.84 -18.42
N THR A 194 -20.67 8.69 -17.75
CA THR A 194 -20.98 8.51 -16.34
C THR A 194 -19.94 7.63 -15.65
N ASP A 195 -19.69 7.90 -14.36
CA ASP A 195 -18.83 7.04 -13.55
C ASP A 195 -19.46 5.66 -13.30
N PRO A 196 -18.65 4.63 -13.03
CA PRO A 196 -19.11 3.32 -12.58
C PRO A 196 -19.85 3.39 -11.24
N THR A 197 -20.73 2.42 -11.01
CA THR A 197 -21.39 2.25 -9.70
C THR A 197 -20.50 1.43 -8.78
N VAL A 198 -20.31 1.90 -7.54
CA VAL A 198 -19.52 1.22 -6.50
C VAL A 198 -20.44 0.71 -5.41
N ASN A 199 -20.46 -0.60 -5.25
CA ASN A 199 -21.16 -1.36 -4.21
C ASN A 199 -20.18 -2.33 -3.53
N THR A 200 -20.64 -3.11 -2.55
CA THR A 200 -19.80 -4.07 -1.84
C THR A 200 -19.18 -5.11 -2.78
N GLU A 201 -19.94 -5.60 -3.77
CA GLU A 201 -19.45 -6.56 -4.77
C GLU A 201 -18.32 -5.97 -5.65
N ALA A 202 -18.31 -4.66 -5.88
CA ALA A 202 -17.23 -4.02 -6.62
C ALA A 202 -15.90 -4.04 -5.83
N TYR A 203 -15.94 -3.93 -4.50
CA TYR A 203 -14.74 -4.09 -3.68
C TYR A 203 -14.20 -5.51 -3.70
N ASP A 204 -15.08 -6.51 -3.72
CA ASP A 204 -14.69 -7.93 -3.82
C ASP A 204 -13.89 -8.21 -5.10
N ALA A 205 -14.45 -7.79 -6.24
CA ALA A 205 -13.76 -7.87 -7.53
C ALA A 205 -12.45 -7.06 -7.57
N GLY A 206 -12.40 -5.95 -6.83
CA GLY A 206 -11.19 -5.16 -6.67
C GLY A 206 -10.10 -5.86 -5.87
N PHE A 207 -10.47 -6.57 -4.80
CA PHE A 207 -9.55 -7.39 -4.02
C PHE A 207 -9.01 -8.55 -4.84
N GLU A 208 -9.86 -9.25 -5.60
CA GLU A 208 -9.41 -10.30 -6.53
C GLU A 208 -8.43 -9.78 -7.58
N ALA A 209 -8.72 -8.61 -8.17
CA ALA A 209 -7.83 -8.01 -9.17
C ALA A 209 -6.49 -7.54 -8.58
N SER A 210 -6.43 -7.20 -7.29
CA SER A 210 -5.20 -6.77 -6.63
C SER A 210 -4.16 -7.89 -6.44
N GLU A 211 -4.55 -9.15 -6.67
CA GLU A 211 -3.69 -10.31 -6.49
C GLU A 211 -2.66 -10.50 -7.62
N GLU A 212 -2.78 -9.72 -8.71
CA GLU A 212 -1.78 -9.72 -9.79
C GLU A 212 -0.49 -8.98 -9.39
N GLU A 213 -0.49 -8.26 -8.26
CA GLU A 213 0.63 -7.46 -7.76
C GLU A 213 0.95 -7.79 -6.29
N THR A 214 2.17 -7.45 -5.87
CA THR A 214 2.62 -7.58 -4.47
C THR A 214 2.43 -6.28 -3.71
N TRP A 215 1.97 -6.37 -2.46
CA TRP A 215 1.71 -5.24 -1.58
C TRP A 215 1.66 -5.69 -0.11
N ASP A 216 1.81 -4.74 0.83
CA ASP A 216 1.84 -5.02 2.27
C ASP A 216 0.58 -4.56 2.99
N GLY A 217 0.12 -3.35 2.67
CA GLY A 217 -0.88 -2.62 3.47
C GLY A 217 -2.05 -2.10 2.66
N VAL A 218 -3.28 -2.40 3.06
CA VAL A 218 -4.49 -2.08 2.28
C VAL A 218 -5.32 -0.95 2.89
N ALA A 219 -5.74 -0.01 2.05
CA ALA A 219 -6.75 1.00 2.36
C ALA A 219 -7.91 0.96 1.35
N VAL A 220 -9.12 1.26 1.83
CA VAL A 220 -10.34 1.41 1.03
C VAL A 220 -10.96 2.78 1.27
N ASP A 221 -11.75 3.28 0.32
CA ASP A 221 -12.43 4.58 0.39
C ASP A 221 -13.89 4.48 0.92
N SER A 222 -14.16 3.46 1.74
CA SER A 222 -15.47 3.15 2.30
C SER A 222 -15.50 3.26 3.82
N GLU A 223 -16.63 3.73 4.34
CA GLU A 223 -16.96 3.78 5.78
C GLU A 223 -17.96 2.68 6.18
N GLU A 224 -18.39 1.85 5.21
CA GLU A 224 -19.41 0.84 5.40
C GLU A 224 -18.84 -0.40 6.08
N PRO A 225 -19.39 -0.85 7.23
CA PRO A 225 -18.91 -2.04 7.93
C PRO A 225 -18.88 -3.31 7.06
N ALA A 226 -19.79 -3.43 6.09
CA ALA A 226 -19.81 -4.56 5.16
C ALA A 226 -18.54 -4.62 4.29
N VAL A 227 -18.02 -3.46 3.83
CA VAL A 227 -16.77 -3.40 3.07
C VAL A 227 -15.57 -3.66 3.99
N HIS A 228 -15.61 -3.19 5.23
CA HIS A 228 -14.54 -3.48 6.21
C HIS A 228 -14.45 -4.97 6.55
N MET A 229 -15.59 -5.66 6.66
CA MET A 229 -15.62 -7.11 6.89
C MET A 229 -15.13 -7.92 5.67
N LEU A 230 -15.43 -7.44 4.46
CA LEU A 230 -14.91 -8.03 3.24
C LEU A 230 -13.37 -7.88 3.17
N LEU A 231 -12.87 -6.68 3.46
CA LEU A 231 -11.43 -6.43 3.57
C LEU A 231 -10.79 -7.34 4.63
N TYR A 232 -11.41 -7.50 5.80
CA TYR A 232 -10.89 -8.39 6.83
C TYR A 232 -10.79 -9.85 6.35
N THR A 233 -11.81 -10.33 5.66
CA THR A 233 -11.82 -11.68 5.09
C THR A 233 -10.70 -11.85 4.06
N PHE A 234 -10.51 -10.86 3.19
CA PHE A 234 -9.44 -10.83 2.20
C PHE A 234 -8.05 -10.87 2.84
N ILE A 235 -7.80 -10.02 3.85
CA ILE A 235 -6.52 -9.95 4.58
C ILE A 235 -6.19 -11.28 5.26
N ASN A 236 -7.17 -11.94 5.87
CA ASN A 236 -6.96 -13.25 6.47
C ASN A 236 -6.63 -14.31 5.43
N ARG A 237 -7.35 -14.35 4.31
CA ARG A 237 -7.02 -15.29 3.22
C ARG A 237 -5.59 -15.08 2.71
N LYS A 238 -5.20 -13.83 2.48
CA LYS A 238 -3.85 -13.49 2.02
C LYS A 238 -2.77 -13.90 3.02
N PHE A 239 -3.05 -13.79 4.31
CA PHE A 239 -2.16 -14.31 5.35
C PHE A 239 -2.00 -15.84 5.28
N GLU A 240 -3.09 -16.59 5.11
CA GLU A 240 -3.04 -18.05 4.95
C GLU A 240 -2.37 -18.50 3.63
N GLU A 241 -2.35 -17.62 2.62
CA GLU A 241 -1.66 -17.83 1.34
C GLU A 241 -0.16 -17.49 1.41
N GLY A 242 0.37 -17.10 2.58
CA GLY A 242 1.80 -16.85 2.80
C GLY A 242 2.22 -15.39 2.66
N MET A 243 1.29 -14.45 2.50
CA MET A 243 1.60 -13.02 2.58
C MET A 243 1.57 -12.55 4.04
N TYR A 244 2.16 -11.38 4.32
CA TYR A 244 2.10 -10.75 5.65
C TYR A 244 1.27 -9.44 5.67
N PRO A 245 0.00 -9.46 5.22
CA PRO A 245 -0.76 -8.25 4.94
C PRO A 245 -1.38 -7.63 6.20
N TYR A 246 -1.68 -6.34 6.10
CA TYR A 246 -2.43 -5.62 7.13
C TYR A 246 -3.32 -4.53 6.52
N ALA A 247 -4.36 -4.13 7.25
CA ALA A 247 -5.32 -3.13 6.79
C ALA A 247 -5.68 -2.14 7.90
N CYS A 248 -6.17 -0.98 7.47
CA CYS A 248 -6.64 0.07 8.37
C CYS A 248 -8.00 0.59 7.93
N VAL A 249 -8.95 0.61 8.87
CA VAL A 249 -10.32 1.10 8.66
C VAL A 249 -10.68 2.14 9.72
N GLY A 250 -11.78 2.84 9.48
CA GLY A 250 -12.33 3.82 10.43
C GLY A 250 -13.73 4.24 10.01
N GLU A 251 -14.51 4.68 10.98
CA GLU A 251 -15.86 5.19 10.78
C GLU A 251 -15.92 6.69 11.16
N PRO A 252 -16.85 7.46 10.56
CA PRO A 252 -17.01 8.87 10.85
C PRO A 252 -17.55 9.09 12.27
N LYS A 253 -17.37 10.31 12.77
CA LYS A 253 -17.84 10.73 14.10
C LYS A 253 -19.36 10.62 14.26
N SER A 254 -20.12 10.61 13.15
CA SER A 254 -21.57 10.41 13.14
C SER A 254 -21.98 9.03 13.67
N VAL A 255 -21.12 8.02 13.60
CA VAL A 255 -21.33 6.73 14.26
C VAL A 255 -21.02 6.86 15.74
N ALA A 256 -21.92 6.36 16.59
CA ALA A 256 -21.76 6.45 18.04
C ALA A 256 -20.44 5.82 18.51
N ILE A 257 -19.75 6.49 19.44
CA ILE A 257 -18.41 6.07 19.90
C ILE A 257 -18.40 4.63 20.44
N ASP A 258 -19.45 4.22 21.16
CA ASP A 258 -19.55 2.87 21.69
C ASP A 258 -19.74 1.82 20.58
N THR A 259 -20.45 2.16 19.50
CA THR A 259 -20.59 1.31 18.31
C THR A 259 -19.25 1.15 17.59
N ARG A 260 -18.50 2.24 17.38
CA ARG A 260 -17.15 2.20 16.79
C ARG A 260 -16.19 1.34 17.61
N ILE A 261 -16.21 1.48 18.94
CA ILE A 261 -15.42 0.64 19.85
C ILE A 261 -15.81 -0.84 19.73
N GLN A 262 -17.10 -1.15 19.58
CA GLN A 262 -17.57 -2.53 19.38
C GLN A 262 -17.13 -3.09 18.03
N HIS A 263 -17.23 -2.33 16.95
CA HIS A 263 -16.77 -2.76 15.62
C HIS A 263 -15.27 -3.02 15.60
N ALA A 264 -14.45 -2.15 16.21
CA ALA A 264 -13.01 -2.38 16.36
C ALA A 264 -12.71 -3.70 17.09
N ALA A 265 -13.36 -3.93 18.22
CA ALA A 265 -13.16 -5.15 19.03
C ALA A 265 -13.63 -6.43 18.32
N ALA A 266 -14.58 -6.32 17.39
CA ALA A 266 -15.13 -7.46 16.65
C ALA A 266 -14.12 -8.08 15.66
N PHE A 267 -13.16 -7.29 15.15
CA PHE A 267 -12.07 -7.83 14.33
C PHE A 267 -11.16 -8.75 15.16
N ASN A 268 -10.75 -8.28 16.35
CA ASN A 268 -9.86 -9.01 17.25
C ASN A 268 -8.63 -9.63 16.54
N ASP A 269 -7.99 -8.87 15.64
CA ASP A 269 -6.94 -9.39 14.76
C ASP A 269 -5.73 -8.45 14.70
N TYR A 270 -4.52 -9.02 14.72
CA TYR A 270 -3.28 -8.25 14.67
C TYR A 270 -3.01 -7.62 13.30
N LYS A 271 -3.68 -8.10 12.25
CA LYS A 271 -3.61 -7.60 10.87
C LYS A 271 -4.55 -6.41 10.63
N MET A 272 -5.56 -6.23 11.49
CA MET A 272 -6.55 -5.16 11.36
C MET A 272 -6.26 -3.99 12.31
N HIS A 273 -6.31 -2.78 11.78
CA HIS A 273 -6.18 -1.54 12.54
C HIS A 273 -7.46 -0.72 12.42
N TYR A 274 -7.88 -0.08 13.51
CA TYR A 274 -9.10 0.70 13.56
C TYR A 274 -8.85 2.09 14.13
N VAL A 275 -8.97 3.14 13.32
CA VAL A 275 -8.81 4.54 13.75
C VAL A 275 -10.10 5.02 14.38
N LEU A 276 -10.06 5.31 15.68
CA LEU A 276 -11.28 5.61 16.42
C LEU A 276 -11.81 7.00 16.17
N ASN A 277 -10.97 8.02 16.25
CA ASN A 277 -11.38 9.43 16.24
C ASN A 277 -10.60 10.26 15.23
N SER A 278 -11.17 11.40 14.87
CA SER A 278 -10.76 12.23 13.73
C SER A 278 -10.09 13.54 14.12
N TRP A 279 -9.48 14.19 13.13
CA TRP A 279 -8.86 15.51 13.29
C TRP A 279 -9.36 16.51 12.23
N VAL A 280 -9.12 17.79 12.47
CA VAL A 280 -9.28 18.87 11.50
C VAL A 280 -7.88 19.29 11.04
N GLY A 281 -7.65 19.33 9.74
CA GLY A 281 -6.38 19.75 9.16
C GLY A 281 -6.19 21.27 9.19
N THR A 282 -4.96 21.70 8.93
CA THR A 282 -4.62 23.12 8.74
C THR A 282 -5.26 23.72 7.49
N ASP A 283 -5.68 22.87 6.56
CA ASP A 283 -6.49 23.18 5.37
C ASP A 283 -7.98 23.36 5.69
N GLY A 284 -8.41 23.12 6.93
CA GLY A 284 -9.82 23.16 7.35
C GLY A 284 -10.62 21.91 7.01
N VAL A 285 -10.01 20.89 6.39
CA VAL A 285 -10.67 19.62 6.04
C VAL A 285 -10.81 18.77 7.30
N VAL A 286 -11.98 18.13 7.45
CA VAL A 286 -12.19 17.11 8.48
C VAL A 286 -11.69 15.77 7.96
N TYR A 287 -10.70 15.21 8.64
CA TYR A 287 -10.13 13.91 8.32
C TYR A 287 -10.72 12.86 9.25
N GLU A 288 -11.78 12.19 8.78
CA GLU A 288 -12.49 11.14 9.50
C GLU A 288 -12.74 9.91 8.61
N GLY A 289 -13.22 8.83 9.22
CA GLY A 289 -13.53 7.58 8.52
C GLY A 289 -12.36 7.11 7.64
N TYR A 290 -12.66 6.89 6.36
CA TYR A 290 -11.70 6.40 5.38
C TYR A 290 -10.49 7.33 5.16
N LEU A 291 -10.65 8.65 5.32
CA LEU A 291 -9.53 9.60 5.17
C LEU A 291 -8.52 9.45 6.30
N ALA A 292 -9.03 9.31 7.54
CA ALA A 292 -8.20 9.08 8.71
C ALA A 292 -7.50 7.72 8.62
N ALA A 293 -8.24 6.68 8.25
CA ALA A 293 -7.73 5.34 8.06
C ALA A 293 -6.63 5.29 6.99
N ALA A 294 -6.84 5.92 5.82
CA ALA A 294 -5.85 5.95 4.75
C ALA A 294 -4.54 6.66 5.15
N ARG A 295 -4.62 7.76 5.92
CA ARG A 295 -3.42 8.43 6.45
C ARG A 295 -2.64 7.53 7.39
N ILE A 296 -3.34 6.91 8.34
CA ILE A 296 -2.72 6.02 9.31
C ILE A 296 -2.16 4.77 8.62
N MET A 297 -2.84 4.25 7.60
CA MET A 297 -2.33 3.15 6.77
C MET A 297 -1.01 3.54 6.11
N GLY A 298 -0.94 4.73 5.49
CA GLY A 298 0.32 5.24 4.93
C GLY A 298 1.45 5.30 5.97
N MET A 299 1.14 5.71 7.20
CA MET A 299 2.13 5.74 8.30
C MET A 299 2.56 4.34 8.75
N ILE A 300 1.63 3.38 8.81
CA ILE A 300 1.93 1.98 9.18
C ILE A 300 2.77 1.30 8.10
N ILE A 301 2.47 1.54 6.83
CA ILE A 301 3.29 1.05 5.70
C ILE A 301 4.69 1.65 5.83
N ALA A 302 4.82 2.97 5.97
CA ALA A 302 6.11 3.65 5.92
C ALA A 302 7.00 3.47 7.17
N VAL A 303 6.44 3.13 8.34
CA VAL A 303 7.25 3.02 9.57
C VAL A 303 8.15 1.79 9.51
N ALA A 304 9.44 1.98 9.73
CA ALA A 304 10.39 0.88 9.88
C ALA A 304 9.99 0.00 11.07
N SER A 305 10.16 -1.32 10.97
CA SER A 305 9.80 -2.28 12.02
C SER A 305 10.54 -2.07 13.34
N ASN A 306 11.72 -1.42 13.34
CA ASN A 306 12.44 -1.03 14.57
C ASN A 306 11.91 0.26 15.23
N SER A 307 10.84 0.86 14.71
CA SER A 307 10.30 2.16 15.13
C SER A 307 8.84 2.04 15.56
N THR A 308 8.38 2.93 16.44
CA THR A 308 6.98 2.98 16.90
C THR A 308 6.27 4.22 16.39
N LEU A 309 4.97 4.07 16.12
CA LEU A 309 4.06 5.16 15.83
C LEU A 309 3.42 5.74 17.10
N THR A 310 3.66 5.18 18.29
CA THR A 310 3.17 5.75 19.55
C THR A 310 3.74 7.15 19.72
N HIS A 311 2.86 8.13 19.93
CA HIS A 311 3.13 9.56 19.95
C HIS A 311 3.66 10.17 18.64
N ALA A 312 3.56 9.46 17.51
CA ALA A 312 3.84 10.06 16.21
C ALA A 312 2.79 11.15 15.90
N VAL A 313 3.29 12.33 15.53
CA VAL A 313 2.45 13.49 15.20
C VAL A 313 1.80 13.30 13.84
N ILE A 314 0.52 13.64 13.73
CA ILE A 314 -0.20 13.65 12.45
C ILE A 314 0.15 14.93 11.71
N THR A 315 0.97 14.83 10.67
CA THR A 315 1.39 15.96 9.85
C THR A 315 0.19 16.68 9.23
N GLY A 316 0.15 18.01 9.40
CA GLY A 316 -0.93 18.86 8.87
C GLY A 316 -2.20 18.89 9.73
N ALA A 317 -2.22 18.23 10.89
CA ALA A 317 -3.35 18.31 11.81
C ALA A 317 -3.31 19.60 12.65
N ALA A 318 -4.42 20.33 12.67
CA ALA A 318 -4.57 21.56 13.47
C ALA A 318 -5.19 21.29 14.85
N SER A 319 -6.19 20.40 14.92
CA SER A 319 -6.87 20.05 16.17
C SER A 319 -7.61 18.72 16.05
N LEU A 320 -8.03 18.13 17.18
CA LEU A 320 -8.94 16.98 17.17
C LEU A 320 -10.36 17.43 16.78
N ASN A 321 -10.98 16.72 15.84
CA ASN A 321 -12.40 16.87 15.52
C ASN A 321 -13.29 16.20 16.59
N GLU A 322 -12.75 15.20 17.28
CA GLU A 322 -13.40 14.53 18.41
C GLU A 322 -12.39 14.30 19.55
N SER A 323 -12.47 15.17 20.56
CA SER A 323 -11.67 15.03 21.79
C SER A 323 -12.32 14.03 22.74
N LEU A 324 -11.55 13.04 23.18
CA LEU A 324 -12.03 11.98 24.06
C LEU A 324 -11.59 12.20 25.51
N LYS A 325 -12.47 11.86 26.46
CA LYS A 325 -12.13 11.84 27.89
C LYS A 325 -11.18 10.67 28.17
N ASN A 326 -10.30 10.81 29.16
CA ASN A 326 -9.34 9.77 29.56
C ASN A 326 -9.98 8.39 29.81
N ALA A 327 -11.18 8.35 30.41
CA ALA A 327 -11.90 7.09 30.64
C ALA A 327 -12.31 6.40 29.32
N VAL A 328 -12.69 7.16 28.30
CA VAL A 328 -13.05 6.66 26.97
C VAL A 328 -11.81 6.19 26.24
N ILE A 329 -10.71 6.96 26.28
CA ILE A 329 -9.42 6.55 25.70
C ILE A 329 -8.96 5.21 26.30
N LYS A 330 -8.98 5.06 27.62
CA LYS A 330 -8.63 3.80 28.28
C LYS A 330 -9.54 2.64 27.88
N LYS A 331 -10.83 2.88 27.67
CA LYS A 331 -11.79 1.87 27.20
C LYS A 331 -11.45 1.46 25.76
N ALA A 332 -11.27 2.43 24.88
CA ALA A 332 -10.90 2.24 23.48
C ALA A 332 -9.59 1.47 23.31
N LEU A 333 -8.52 1.85 24.02
CA LEU A 333 -7.23 1.15 23.96
C LEU A 333 -7.32 -0.31 24.42
N LYS A 334 -8.19 -0.62 25.39
CA LYS A 334 -8.44 -2.01 25.82
C LYS A 334 -9.25 -2.81 24.81
N ALA A 335 -10.02 -2.13 23.97
CA ALA A 335 -10.84 -2.70 22.91
C ALA A 335 -10.13 -2.75 21.54
N GLY A 336 -8.82 -2.46 21.49
CA GLY A 336 -8.03 -2.56 20.25
C GLY A 336 -8.21 -1.36 19.31
N CYS A 337 -8.67 -0.22 19.79
CA CYS A 337 -8.79 0.97 18.95
C CYS A 337 -7.49 1.79 18.94
N LEU A 338 -7.05 2.22 17.76
CA LEU A 338 -6.03 3.25 17.61
C LEU A 338 -6.68 4.62 17.84
N VAL A 339 -6.20 5.33 18.86
CA VAL A 339 -6.79 6.60 19.32
C VAL A 339 -5.83 7.76 19.05
N LEU A 340 -6.37 8.89 18.62
CA LEU A 340 -5.65 10.16 18.51
C LEU A 340 -5.87 11.01 19.76
N SER A 341 -4.82 11.61 20.27
CA SER A 341 -4.86 12.52 21.42
C SER A 341 -4.02 13.79 21.18
N LEU A 342 -4.00 14.72 22.13
CA LEU A 342 -3.17 15.92 22.06
C LEU A 342 -1.92 15.75 22.91
N SER A 343 -0.78 16.09 22.33
CA SER A 343 0.48 16.24 23.07
C SER A 343 0.41 17.41 24.07
N LYS A 344 1.41 17.52 24.95
CA LYS A 344 1.55 18.68 25.83
C LYS A 344 1.68 19.99 25.03
N SER A 345 2.27 19.93 23.85
CA SER A 345 2.39 21.04 22.90
C SER A 345 1.15 21.21 22.00
N ARG A 346 0.05 20.51 22.31
CA ARG A 346 -1.24 20.52 21.57
C ARG A 346 -1.15 20.04 20.12
N GLN A 347 -0.16 19.21 19.79
CA GLN A 347 -0.12 18.54 18.49
C GLN A 347 -1.01 17.30 18.53
N VAL A 348 -1.75 17.05 17.45
CA VAL A 348 -2.49 15.79 17.30
C VAL A 348 -1.50 14.67 17.00
N TRP A 349 -1.55 13.61 17.80
CA TRP A 349 -0.67 12.46 17.65
C TRP A 349 -1.42 11.14 17.89
N ILE A 350 -0.78 10.02 17.55
CA ILE A 350 -1.27 8.69 17.90
C ILE A 350 -1.00 8.45 19.39
N ASP A 351 -2.04 8.17 20.18
CA ASP A 351 -1.92 7.94 21.62
C ASP A 351 -1.14 6.65 21.91
N LYS A 352 -1.47 5.58 21.16
CA LYS A 352 -0.76 4.30 21.21
C LYS A 352 -0.90 3.56 19.89
N ALA A 353 0.22 3.07 19.35
CA ALA A 353 0.27 2.31 18.11
C ALA A 353 -0.10 0.84 18.34
N ILE A 354 -1.39 0.54 18.28
CA ILE A 354 -1.96 -0.81 18.46
C ILE A 354 -2.86 -1.19 17.28
N ASN A 355 -3.05 -2.50 17.11
CA ASN A 355 -4.04 -3.11 16.23
C ASN A 355 -5.28 -3.55 17.04
N THR A 356 -6.22 -4.20 16.36
CA THR A 356 -7.51 -4.61 16.94
C THR A 356 -7.43 -5.85 17.85
N LEU A 357 -6.29 -6.54 17.95
CA LEU A 357 -6.16 -7.74 18.78
C LEU A 357 -6.33 -7.43 20.27
N THR A 358 -7.34 -8.04 20.89
CA THR A 358 -7.68 -7.87 22.30
C THR A 358 -7.60 -9.17 23.09
N VAL A 359 -8.10 -10.28 22.55
CA VAL A 359 -8.08 -11.62 23.15
C VAL A 359 -7.00 -12.43 22.46
N LEU A 360 -6.00 -12.85 23.24
CA LEU A 360 -4.86 -13.64 22.75
C LEU A 360 -5.23 -15.12 22.69
N SER A 361 -4.81 -15.83 21.64
CA SER A 361 -4.79 -17.29 21.63
C SER A 361 -3.67 -17.84 22.54
N ALA A 362 -3.60 -19.16 22.70
CA ALA A 362 -2.57 -19.82 23.52
C ALA A 362 -1.15 -19.55 23.01
N ASP A 363 -1.00 -19.41 21.69
CA ASP A 363 0.28 -19.24 21.00
C ASP A 363 0.65 -17.76 20.79
N GLN A 364 -0.13 -16.84 21.35
CA GLN A 364 0.06 -15.40 21.19
C GLN A 364 0.45 -14.71 22.50
N ASP A 365 1.47 -13.87 22.43
CA ASP A 365 1.82 -12.93 23.49
C ASP A 365 1.30 -11.49 23.22
N LYS A 366 1.48 -10.58 24.18
CA LYS A 366 0.97 -9.20 24.11
C LYS A 366 1.65 -8.34 23.04
N GLY A 367 2.82 -8.74 22.55
CA GLY A 367 3.57 -8.12 21.46
C GLY A 367 2.75 -8.05 20.18
N TRP A 368 1.97 -9.09 19.86
CA TRP A 368 1.07 -9.10 18.70
C TRP A 368 0.07 -7.95 18.68
N LYS A 369 -0.21 -7.29 19.81
CA LYS A 369 -1.12 -6.14 19.88
C LYS A 369 -0.50 -4.83 19.40
N LYS A 370 0.83 -4.77 19.27
CA LYS A 370 1.59 -3.55 18.97
C LYS A 370 2.06 -3.57 17.53
N ILE A 371 1.86 -2.44 16.83
CA ILE A 371 2.23 -2.31 15.41
C ILE A 371 3.72 -2.58 15.19
N ARG A 372 4.61 -1.99 16.02
CA ARG A 372 6.06 -2.20 15.91
C ARG A 372 6.46 -3.68 15.98
N ARG A 373 5.90 -4.40 16.96
CA ARG A 373 6.23 -5.81 17.24
C ARG A 373 5.65 -6.71 16.15
N MET A 374 4.39 -6.48 15.76
CA MET A 374 3.77 -7.15 14.61
C MET A 374 4.60 -6.97 13.34
N LYS A 375 4.99 -5.73 12.98
CA LYS A 375 5.82 -5.48 11.79
C LYS A 375 7.19 -6.16 11.88
N THR A 376 7.80 -6.22 13.07
CA THR A 376 9.08 -6.92 13.25
C THR A 376 8.94 -8.42 13.02
N ARG A 377 7.84 -9.02 13.48
CA ARG A 377 7.56 -10.45 13.32
C ARG A 377 7.27 -10.79 11.86
N PHE A 378 6.38 -10.03 11.21
CA PHE A 378 6.10 -10.19 9.79
C PHE A 378 7.34 -10.05 8.92
N GLU A 379 8.19 -9.06 9.20
CA GLU A 379 9.44 -8.91 8.42
C GLU A 379 10.44 -10.04 8.68
N LEU A 380 10.50 -10.59 9.90
CA LEU A 380 11.34 -11.77 10.16
C LEU A 380 10.84 -12.98 9.38
N GLU A 381 9.54 -13.24 9.45
CA GLU A 381 8.87 -14.36 8.77
C GLU A 381 9.07 -14.24 7.25
N ASP A 382 8.78 -13.07 6.66
CA ASP A 382 8.98 -12.77 5.24
C ASP A 382 10.44 -12.95 4.77
N ARG A 383 11.41 -12.42 5.52
CA ARG A 383 12.83 -12.59 5.19
C ARG A 383 13.30 -14.03 5.28
N VAL A 384 12.80 -14.78 6.27
CA VAL A 384 13.11 -16.21 6.40
C VAL A 384 12.56 -16.97 5.22
N ASP A 385 11.29 -16.76 4.85
CA ASP A 385 10.66 -17.42 3.70
C ASP A 385 11.45 -17.12 2.41
N ALA A 386 11.68 -15.85 2.11
CA ALA A 386 12.42 -15.43 0.91
C ALA A 386 13.86 -15.97 0.89
N THR A 387 14.56 -16.02 2.03
CA THR A 387 15.91 -16.58 2.09
C THR A 387 15.89 -18.09 1.86
N ILE A 388 14.93 -18.83 2.44
CA ILE A 388 14.85 -20.28 2.29
C ILE A 388 14.39 -20.69 0.89
N GLU A 389 13.43 -19.99 0.29
CA GLU A 389 13.00 -20.24 -1.09
C GLU A 389 14.17 -20.15 -2.09
N ASN A 390 15.06 -19.19 -1.89
CA ASN A 390 16.25 -19.00 -2.73
C ASN A 390 17.30 -20.11 -2.60
N LEU A 391 17.28 -20.92 -1.54
CA LEU A 391 18.18 -22.07 -1.40
C LEU A 391 17.83 -23.21 -2.40
N GLY A 392 16.61 -23.21 -2.94
CA GLY A 392 16.16 -24.10 -4.02
C GLY A 392 15.98 -25.57 -3.61
N THR A 393 15.43 -26.38 -4.53
CA THR A 393 15.15 -27.82 -4.32
C THR A 393 16.38 -28.72 -4.35
N SER A 394 17.59 -28.15 -4.26
CA SER A 394 18.87 -28.89 -4.32
C SER A 394 19.42 -29.27 -2.96
N LEU A 395 18.75 -28.90 -1.86
CA LEU A 395 19.14 -29.33 -0.53
C LEU A 395 18.70 -30.76 -0.26
N ASP A 396 19.66 -31.63 0.07
CA ASP A 396 19.37 -32.94 0.60
C ASP A 396 18.89 -32.82 2.07
N ASN A 397 17.90 -33.62 2.47
CA ASN A 397 17.48 -33.70 3.87
C ASN A 397 18.45 -34.58 4.68
N ASP A 398 19.71 -34.20 4.71
CA ASP A 398 20.76 -34.77 5.54
C ASP A 398 21.28 -33.74 6.56
N ASP A 399 22.31 -34.08 7.33
CA ASP A 399 22.83 -33.20 8.37
C ASP A 399 23.38 -31.89 7.79
N ASP A 400 24.01 -31.94 6.61
CA ASP A 400 24.60 -30.77 5.95
C ASP A 400 23.53 -29.83 5.39
N GLY A 401 22.48 -30.39 4.77
CA GLY A 401 21.34 -29.60 4.30
C GLY A 401 20.61 -28.91 5.45
N ARG A 402 20.30 -29.63 6.53
CA ARG A 402 19.66 -29.02 7.71
C ARG A 402 20.53 -27.97 8.38
N ALA A 403 21.84 -28.18 8.46
CA ALA A 403 22.78 -27.18 8.98
C ALA A 403 22.82 -25.93 8.09
N THR A 404 22.68 -26.08 6.77
CA THR A 404 22.61 -24.96 5.82
C THR A 404 21.36 -24.12 6.05
N VAL A 405 20.18 -24.74 6.26
CA VAL A 405 18.93 -24.03 6.61
C VAL A 405 19.09 -23.27 7.93
N ILE A 406 19.61 -23.93 8.97
CA ILE A 406 19.86 -23.30 10.28
C ILE A 406 20.77 -22.08 10.13
N SER A 407 21.85 -22.20 9.35
CA SER A 407 22.77 -21.09 9.11
C SER A 407 22.08 -19.92 8.39
N ALA A 408 21.30 -20.20 7.34
CA ALA A 408 20.62 -19.16 6.57
C ALA A 408 19.61 -18.36 7.41
N ILE A 409 18.83 -19.04 8.26
CA ILE A 409 17.90 -18.38 9.19
C ILE A 409 18.66 -17.58 10.24
N THR A 410 19.78 -18.12 10.74
CA THR A 410 20.64 -17.42 11.70
C THR A 410 21.21 -16.12 11.10
N ASP A 411 21.62 -16.15 9.83
CA ASP A 411 22.10 -14.96 9.11
C ASP A 411 21.01 -13.88 8.99
N VAL A 412 19.75 -14.27 8.74
CA VAL A 412 18.59 -13.35 8.77
C VAL A 412 18.43 -12.72 10.15
N MET A 413 18.46 -13.53 11.22
CA MET A 413 18.34 -13.02 12.59
C MET A 413 19.49 -12.08 12.93
N ASP A 414 20.74 -12.41 12.60
CA ASP A 414 21.91 -11.58 12.86
C ASP A 414 21.84 -10.24 12.12
N ALA A 415 21.34 -10.23 10.88
CA ALA A 415 21.06 -8.99 10.15
C ALA A 415 20.02 -8.13 10.91
N MET A 416 18.92 -8.73 11.37
CA MET A 416 17.89 -8.03 12.13
C MET A 416 18.36 -7.56 13.51
N VAL A 417 19.31 -8.25 14.14
CA VAL A 417 20.02 -7.77 15.35
C VAL A 417 20.83 -6.53 15.02
N GLY A 418 21.60 -6.55 13.92
CA GLY A 418 22.36 -5.39 13.43
C GLY A 418 21.48 -4.16 13.14
N GLU A 419 20.26 -4.40 12.67
CA GLU A 419 19.23 -3.38 12.40
C GLU A 419 18.45 -2.94 13.67
N LYS A 420 18.73 -3.54 14.82
CA LYS A 420 18.08 -3.27 16.12
C LYS A 420 16.58 -3.57 16.13
N LYS A 421 16.16 -4.60 15.38
CA LYS A 421 14.78 -5.08 15.32
C LYS A 421 14.53 -6.17 16.36
N ILE A 422 15.46 -7.12 16.46
CA ILE A 422 15.45 -8.19 17.46
C ILE A 422 16.69 -8.11 18.36
N SER A 423 16.59 -8.72 19.54
CA SER A 423 17.67 -8.80 20.52
C SER A 423 18.65 -9.91 20.14
N PRO A 424 19.95 -9.77 20.47
CA PRO A 424 20.90 -10.86 20.28
C PRO A 424 20.53 -12.06 21.16
N GLY A 425 20.87 -13.26 20.70
CA GLY A 425 20.67 -14.50 21.47
C GLY A 425 19.46 -15.33 21.05
N GLY A 426 18.78 -15.00 19.96
CA GLY A 426 17.79 -15.88 19.35
C GLY A 426 18.41 -17.19 18.85
N THR A 427 17.61 -18.25 18.78
CA THR A 427 18.08 -19.60 18.41
C THR A 427 17.34 -20.16 17.20
N VAL A 428 18.04 -20.96 16.41
CA VAL A 428 17.46 -21.83 15.37
C VAL A 428 17.95 -23.25 15.62
N GLU A 429 17.02 -24.17 15.81
CA GLU A 429 17.34 -25.56 16.08
C GLU A 429 16.35 -26.51 15.40
N LEU A 430 16.73 -27.78 15.26
CA LEU A 430 15.79 -28.80 14.80
C LEU A 430 14.73 -29.05 15.87
N ASP A 431 13.49 -29.20 15.44
CA ASP A 431 12.42 -29.56 16.35
C ASP A 431 12.57 -31.02 16.81
N ALA A 432 12.99 -31.19 18.05
CA ALA A 432 13.15 -32.51 18.67
C ALA A 432 11.81 -33.28 18.77
N SER A 433 10.67 -32.58 18.78
CA SER A 433 9.34 -33.20 18.83
C SER A 433 8.88 -33.72 17.47
N ASN A 434 9.42 -33.16 16.38
CA ASN A 434 9.10 -33.52 14.99
C ASN A 434 10.41 -33.78 14.22
N PRO A 435 11.06 -34.94 14.45
CA PRO A 435 12.35 -35.22 13.84
C PRO A 435 12.27 -35.30 12.31
N PRO A 436 13.35 -34.95 11.58
CA PRO A 436 13.39 -35.02 10.12
C PRO A 436 12.99 -36.39 9.59
N LYS A 437 12.18 -36.41 8.53
CA LYS A 437 11.66 -37.65 7.94
C LYS A 437 11.39 -37.47 6.45
N GLY A 438 12.02 -38.32 5.63
CA GLY A 438 11.82 -38.31 4.18
C GLY A 438 12.27 -37.00 3.57
N ASP A 439 11.35 -36.30 2.91
CA ASP A 439 11.52 -34.99 2.29
C ASP A 439 11.21 -33.81 3.24
N SER A 440 10.97 -34.07 4.52
CA SER A 440 10.53 -33.06 5.48
C SER A 440 11.50 -32.90 6.67
N ALA A 441 11.69 -31.67 7.13
CA ALA A 441 12.40 -31.32 8.35
C ALA A 441 11.68 -30.16 9.05
N TRP A 442 11.77 -30.10 10.38
CA TRP A 442 11.10 -29.10 11.21
C TRP A 442 12.13 -28.34 12.03
N PHE A 443 11.95 -27.02 12.13
CA PHE A 443 12.88 -26.11 12.77
C PHE A 443 12.12 -25.22 13.76
N ASN A 444 12.71 -25.00 14.93
CA ASN A 444 12.23 -24.03 15.91
C ASN A 444 13.08 -22.76 15.80
N ILE A 445 12.42 -21.63 15.55
CA ILE A 445 13.05 -20.30 15.47
C ILE A 445 12.56 -19.50 16.67
N SER A 446 13.47 -19.07 17.54
CA SER A 446 13.12 -18.39 18.80
C SER A 446 13.80 -17.01 18.89
N PRO A 447 13.25 -15.98 18.22
CA PRO A 447 13.74 -14.61 18.29
C PRO A 447 13.13 -13.84 19.48
N ASP A 448 13.84 -12.81 19.94
CA ASP A 448 13.32 -11.85 20.93
C ASP A 448 13.18 -10.45 20.31
N ASP A 449 12.00 -10.10 19.80
CA ASP A 449 11.77 -8.79 19.20
C ASP A 449 11.87 -7.62 20.21
N ILE A 450 12.42 -6.47 19.79
CA ILE A 450 12.65 -5.31 20.66
C ILE A 450 11.40 -4.42 20.69
N ASP A 451 10.96 -4.02 21.90
CA ASP A 451 9.86 -3.07 22.08
C ASP A 451 10.33 -1.63 22.34
N SER A 452 9.42 -0.68 22.17
CA SER A 452 9.59 0.70 22.59
C SER A 452 9.22 0.89 24.06
N MET A 453 10.02 1.69 24.77
CA MET A 453 9.67 2.16 26.11
C MET A 453 8.61 3.26 26.00
N GLU A 454 7.33 2.87 26.02
CA GLU A 454 6.19 3.77 25.85
C GLU A 454 5.62 4.31 27.18
N ILE A 455 5.94 3.64 28.30
CA ILE A 455 5.41 3.97 29.62
C ILE A 455 6.57 4.19 30.59
N PHE A 456 6.57 5.34 31.26
CA PHE A 456 7.61 5.76 32.20
C PHE A 456 7.00 5.95 33.59
N TYR A 457 7.56 5.27 34.59
CA TYR A 457 7.18 5.44 35.98
C TYR A 457 8.29 6.20 36.70
N LEU A 458 8.04 7.46 37.04
CA LEU A 458 9.02 8.34 37.69
C LEU A 458 8.56 8.67 39.11
N THR A 459 9.45 8.52 40.09
CA THR A 459 9.19 8.92 41.48
C THR A 459 10.04 10.13 41.82
N TYR A 460 9.38 11.26 42.09
CA TYR A 460 10.05 12.47 42.56
C TYR A 460 10.11 12.46 44.08
N ARG A 461 11.32 12.65 44.65
CA ARG A 461 11.55 12.75 46.09
C ARG A 461 12.06 14.14 46.42
N TYR A 462 11.29 14.88 47.22
CA TYR A 462 11.64 16.22 47.66
C TYR A 462 11.95 16.19 49.17
N ARG A 463 12.96 16.94 49.61
CA ARG A 463 13.26 17.16 51.03
C ARG A 463 13.43 18.67 51.28
N PHE A 464 12.99 19.14 52.44
CA PHE A 464 13.07 20.55 52.81
C PHE A 464 14.49 20.95 53.25
N ALA A 465 15.19 20.06 53.96
CA ALA A 465 16.60 20.22 54.34
C ALA A 465 17.42 19.00 53.85
N PRO A 466 18.70 19.18 53.48
CA PRO A 466 19.61 18.08 53.17
C PRO A 466 19.81 17.16 54.39
N GLU A 467 20.28 15.93 54.17
CA GLU A 467 20.68 15.06 55.30
C GLU A 467 21.89 15.72 55.97
N GLU A 468 21.83 15.95 57.29
CA GLU A 468 23.03 16.19 58.07
C GLU A 468 23.82 14.89 58.05
N GLU A 469 25.05 14.93 57.52
CA GLU A 469 25.99 13.82 57.68
C GLU A 469 26.22 13.66 59.18
N GLU A 470 25.72 12.57 59.77
CA GLU A 470 26.17 12.16 61.10
C GLU A 470 27.66 11.80 60.97
N GLU A 471 28.53 12.61 61.61
CA GLU A 471 29.99 12.40 61.69
C GLU A 471 30.38 11.04 62.29
#